data_AF-A0A929RSY8-F1
#
_entry.id   AF-A0A929RSY8-F1
#
_cell.length_a   1.000
_cell.length_b   1.000
_cell.length_c   1.000
_cell.angle_alpha   90.00
_cell.angle_beta   90.00
_cell.angle_gamma   90.00
#
_symmetry.space_group_name_H-M   'P 1'
#
loop_
_entity.id
_entity.type
_entity.pdbx_description
1 polymer ?
#
loop_
_entity_poly.entity_id
_entity_poly.type
_entity_poly.pdbx_seq_one_letter_code
_entity_poly.pdbx_strand_id
1 'polypeptide(L)'
;MSAAPKYATRRNPANPTFGARIAAVAAYLGGSLMPGQRQGADVALELDPDTPGAWRYPVGVVTVPRQAGKSFLLRAVMVDRMMAYNRHEILMTAQTGKDARKRWKQVNTALNAEKKPGYFKVYASQGSERTEYLKRGSFISPFAPTPKSIHGDSLHLVTVDEAWSFDAEAGLALETAINPTQLTITDSQLWIVSTKGTDKSAYFNELIRQGRKSVDDPHSRMCFFEW
;
A
#
# COMPACT_ATOMS: atom_id res chain seq x y z
N MET A 1 -24.65 1.10 4.35
CA MET A 1 -24.31 1.57 5.71
C MET A 1 -22.91 1.09 6.04
N SER A 2 -21.91 1.98 6.12
CA SER A 2 -20.56 1.58 6.57
C SER A 2 -20.52 1.64 8.10
N ALA A 3 -20.20 0.52 8.75
CA ALA A 3 -19.97 0.49 10.19
C ALA A 3 -18.86 1.48 10.57
N ALA A 4 -19.00 2.14 11.71
CA ALA A 4 -17.93 2.97 12.28
C ALA A 4 -16.72 2.09 12.63
N PRO A 5 -15.48 2.56 12.43
CA PRO A 5 -14.31 1.80 12.80
C PRO A 5 -14.27 1.57 14.32
N LYS A 6 -13.84 0.37 14.73
CA LYS A 6 -13.56 0.05 16.13
C LYS A 6 -12.31 0.76 16.63
N TYR A 7 -11.30 0.89 15.77
CA TYR A 7 -10.08 1.67 16.02
C TYR A 7 -9.71 2.41 14.73
N ALA A 8 -9.40 3.70 14.83
CA ALA A 8 -8.97 4.48 13.68
C ALA A 8 -8.08 5.64 14.12
N THR A 9 -6.89 5.74 13.53
CA THR A 9 -6.05 6.93 13.64
C THR A 9 -6.84 8.14 13.14
N ARG A 10 -6.90 9.19 13.96
CA ARG A 10 -7.65 10.41 13.65
C ARG A 10 -6.86 11.25 12.66
N ARG A 11 -7.57 11.83 11.70
CA ARG A 11 -7.00 12.82 10.79
C ARG A 11 -6.59 14.07 11.57
N ASN A 12 -5.43 14.63 11.27
CA ASN A 12 -5.06 15.97 11.73
C ASN A 12 -5.41 16.99 10.65
N PRO A 13 -6.41 17.87 10.85
CA PRO A 13 -6.79 18.87 9.85
C PRO A 13 -5.69 19.90 9.53
N ALA A 14 -4.71 20.07 10.42
CA ALA A 14 -3.58 20.96 10.19
C ALA A 14 -2.56 20.37 9.19
N ASN A 15 -2.51 19.04 9.05
CA ASN A 15 -1.62 18.39 8.10
C ASN A 15 -2.22 18.43 6.69
N PRO A 16 -1.46 18.89 5.68
CA PRO A 16 -1.82 18.67 4.29
C PRO A 16 -1.93 17.18 4.00
N THR A 17 -2.82 16.78 3.08
CA THR A 17 -2.98 15.37 2.70
C THR A 17 -3.30 15.22 1.24
N PHE A 18 -2.82 14.12 0.64
CA PHE A 18 -3.18 13.73 -0.72
C PHE A 18 -4.40 12.82 -0.83
N GLY A 19 -5.19 12.63 0.24
CA GLY A 19 -6.37 11.77 0.20
C GLY A 19 -7.41 12.12 -0.89
N ALA A 20 -7.62 13.41 -1.17
CA ALA A 20 -8.47 13.85 -2.28
C ALA A 20 -7.90 13.45 -3.66
N ARG A 21 -6.56 13.44 -3.80
CA ARG A 21 -5.86 12.98 -5.00
C ARG A 21 -6.09 11.48 -5.20
N ILE A 22 -6.03 10.68 -4.14
CA ILE A 22 -6.34 9.25 -4.19
C ILE A 22 -7.79 9.01 -4.62
N ALA A 23 -8.74 9.82 -4.12
CA ALA A 23 -10.14 9.72 -4.55
C ALA A 23 -10.30 10.03 -6.06
N ALA A 24 -9.59 11.03 -6.58
CA ALA A 24 -9.57 11.34 -8.02
C ALA A 24 -8.96 10.21 -8.85
N VAL A 25 -7.87 9.60 -8.38
CA VAL A 25 -7.26 8.43 -9.03
C VAL A 25 -8.21 7.22 -9.00
N ALA A 26 -8.91 6.99 -7.90
CA ALA A 26 -9.92 5.93 -7.81
C ALA A 26 -11.03 6.13 -8.87
N ALA A 27 -11.51 7.37 -9.04
CA ALA A 27 -12.47 7.73 -10.08
C ALA A 27 -11.92 7.49 -11.49
N TYR A 28 -10.66 7.84 -11.73
CA TYR A 28 -9.97 7.56 -13.00
C TYR A 28 -9.87 6.05 -13.29
N LEU A 29 -9.68 5.22 -12.26
CA LEU A 29 -9.66 3.76 -12.36
C LEU A 29 -11.06 3.13 -12.50
N GLY A 30 -12.11 3.95 -12.59
CA GLY A 30 -13.49 3.50 -12.83
C GLY A 30 -14.27 3.11 -11.57
N GLY A 31 -13.88 3.58 -10.38
CA GLY A 31 -14.60 3.30 -9.14
C GLY A 31 -14.60 4.48 -8.16
N SER A 32 -15.22 4.30 -7.00
CA SER A 32 -15.23 5.30 -5.93
C SER A 32 -14.76 4.68 -4.63
N LEU A 33 -13.99 5.43 -3.83
CA LEU A 33 -13.60 4.97 -2.50
C LEU A 33 -14.83 4.92 -1.59
N MET A 34 -14.98 3.80 -0.87
CA MET A 34 -15.94 3.71 0.23
C MET A 34 -15.55 4.64 1.38
N PRO A 35 -16.47 5.05 2.27
CA PRO A 35 -16.18 5.99 3.35
C PRO A 35 -14.95 5.59 4.21
N GLY A 36 -14.82 4.32 4.60
CA GLY A 36 -13.65 3.84 5.34
C GLY A 36 -12.35 3.87 4.53
N GLN A 37 -12.41 3.59 3.22
CA GLN A 37 -11.25 3.71 2.33
C GLN A 37 -10.84 5.17 2.16
N ARG A 38 -11.81 6.09 2.08
CA ARG A 38 -11.57 7.52 2.01
C ARG A 38 -10.91 8.04 3.28
N GLN A 39 -11.42 7.64 4.44
CA GLN A 39 -10.79 7.95 5.73
C GLN A 39 -9.34 7.44 5.79
N GLY A 40 -9.11 6.17 5.42
CA GLY A 40 -7.77 5.60 5.38
C GLY A 40 -6.83 6.37 4.46
N ALA A 41 -7.29 6.75 3.26
CA ALA A 41 -6.52 7.56 2.32
C ALA A 41 -6.23 8.98 2.85
N ASP A 42 -7.23 9.64 3.45
CA ASP A 42 -7.07 11.01 3.95
C ASP A 42 -6.06 11.10 5.12
N VAL A 43 -5.94 10.06 5.94
CA VAL A 43 -4.99 10.01 7.06
C VAL A 43 -3.63 9.49 6.63
N ALA A 44 -3.56 8.35 5.95
CA ALA A 44 -2.28 7.72 5.60
C ALA A 44 -1.46 8.55 4.61
N LEU A 45 -2.09 9.44 3.84
CA LEU A 45 -1.42 10.35 2.90
C LEU A 45 -1.23 11.76 3.49
N GLU A 46 -1.36 11.91 4.82
CA GLU A 46 -0.92 13.13 5.50
C GLU A 46 0.58 13.33 5.30
N LEU A 47 0.96 14.57 4.99
CA LEU A 47 2.35 14.99 4.93
C LEU A 47 2.86 15.34 6.31
N ASP A 48 4.13 15.06 6.53
CA ASP A 48 4.83 15.48 7.72
C ASP A 48 5.01 17.01 7.70
N PRO A 49 4.47 17.75 8.69
CA PRO A 49 4.59 19.20 8.72
C PRO A 49 6.03 19.66 8.97
N ASP A 50 6.85 18.83 9.62
CA ASP A 50 8.22 19.17 10.04
C ASP A 50 9.27 18.70 9.02
N THR A 51 8.91 17.73 8.17
CA THR A 51 9.81 17.15 7.17
C THR A 51 9.21 17.24 5.76
N PRO A 52 9.54 18.28 4.98
CA PRO A 52 9.00 18.47 3.63
C PRO A 52 9.16 17.24 2.74
N GLY A 53 8.06 16.80 2.15
CA GLY A 53 8.01 15.64 1.25
C GLY A 53 7.85 14.29 1.93
N ALA A 54 8.03 14.20 3.25
CA ALA A 54 7.82 12.95 3.99
C ALA A 54 6.33 12.72 4.33
N TRP A 55 5.98 11.46 4.53
CA TRP A 55 4.67 11.09 5.07
C TRP A 55 4.65 11.22 6.58
N ARG A 56 3.55 11.77 7.13
CA ARG A 56 3.31 11.72 8.58
C ARG A 56 3.26 10.28 9.07
N TYR A 57 2.75 9.37 8.25
CA TYR A 57 2.66 7.93 8.53
C TYR A 57 3.35 7.10 7.44
N PRO A 58 4.65 6.78 7.60
CA PRO A 58 5.37 5.87 6.70
C PRO A 58 4.81 4.45 6.71
N VAL A 59 4.07 4.04 7.75
CA VAL A 59 3.43 2.71 7.82
C VAL A 59 1.91 2.87 7.99
N GLY A 60 1.15 2.26 7.08
CA GLY A 60 -0.31 2.21 7.14
C GLY A 60 -0.82 0.78 7.27
N VAL A 61 -1.57 0.50 8.33
CA VAL A 61 -2.13 -0.84 8.60
C VAL A 61 -3.66 -0.78 8.60
N VAL A 62 -4.29 -1.61 7.76
CA VAL A 62 -5.75 -1.65 7.59
C VAL A 62 -6.27 -3.08 7.77
N THR A 63 -7.13 -3.30 8.75
CA THR A 63 -7.91 -4.53 8.90
C THR A 63 -9.39 -4.26 8.66
N VAL A 64 -9.98 -5.03 7.74
CA VAL A 64 -11.41 -4.93 7.38
C VAL A 64 -12.02 -6.32 7.19
N PRO A 65 -13.36 -6.49 7.30
CA PRO A 65 -14.02 -7.73 6.91
C PRO A 65 -13.77 -8.10 5.44
N ARG A 66 -14.05 -9.36 5.08
CA ARG A 66 -13.91 -9.81 3.69
C ARG A 66 -14.79 -8.97 2.77
N GLN A 67 -14.33 -8.79 1.53
CA GLN A 67 -15.03 -8.04 0.48
C GLN A 67 -15.24 -6.54 0.75
N ALA A 68 -14.59 -5.95 1.76
CA ALA A 68 -14.61 -4.50 2.01
C ALA A 68 -13.69 -3.69 1.07
N GLY A 69 -13.42 -4.18 -0.14
CA GLY A 69 -12.73 -3.43 -1.20
C GLY A 69 -11.28 -3.00 -0.92
N LYS A 70 -10.59 -3.51 0.11
CA LYS A 70 -9.22 -3.11 0.50
C LYS A 70 -8.21 -3.07 -0.66
N SER A 71 -8.28 -4.05 -1.58
CA SER A 71 -7.38 -4.10 -2.73
C SER A 71 -7.64 -2.97 -3.74
N PHE A 72 -8.83 -2.35 -3.77
CA PHE A 72 -9.10 -1.19 -4.62
C PHE A 72 -8.43 0.08 -4.08
N LEU A 73 -8.42 0.28 -2.75
CA LEU A 73 -7.66 1.37 -2.12
C LEU A 73 -6.17 1.28 -2.46
N LEU A 74 -5.56 0.10 -2.27
CA LEU A 74 -4.15 -0.11 -2.63
C LEU A 74 -3.88 0.18 -4.11
N ARG A 75 -4.77 -0.23 -5.01
CA ARG A 75 -4.63 0.08 -6.45
C ARG A 75 -4.61 1.58 -6.72
N ALA A 76 -5.51 2.33 -6.09
CA ALA A 76 -5.54 3.79 -6.24
C ALA A 76 -4.25 4.44 -5.71
N VAL A 77 -3.75 4.02 -4.55
CA VAL A 77 -2.49 4.52 -3.98
C VAL A 77 -1.29 4.19 -4.87
N MET A 78 -1.17 2.96 -5.36
CA MET A 78 -0.06 2.58 -6.24
C MET A 78 -0.08 3.37 -7.55
N VAL A 79 -1.25 3.54 -8.17
CA VAL A 79 -1.39 4.31 -9.42
C VAL A 79 -1.08 5.78 -9.21
N ASP A 80 -1.53 6.37 -8.09
CA ASP A 80 -1.17 7.73 -7.70
C ASP A 80 0.36 7.89 -7.62
N ARG A 81 1.02 7.01 -6.87
CA ARG A 81 2.48 7.05 -6.70
C ARG A 81 3.20 6.89 -8.03
N MET A 82 2.72 6.04 -8.92
CA MET A 82 3.30 5.83 -10.25
C MET A 82 3.15 7.06 -11.16
N MET A 83 2.03 7.78 -11.08
CA MET A 83 1.74 8.89 -12.01
C MET A 83 2.19 10.26 -11.50
N ALA A 84 2.20 10.47 -10.18
CA ALA A 84 2.48 11.76 -9.56
C ALA A 84 3.98 12.01 -9.35
N TYR A 85 4.79 10.96 -9.22
CA TYR A 85 6.20 11.05 -8.85
C TYR A 85 7.09 10.48 -9.96
N ASN A 86 8.34 10.97 -10.04
CA ASN A 86 9.32 10.53 -11.02
C ASN A 86 10.15 9.37 -10.45
N ARG A 87 10.39 8.33 -11.25
CA ARG A 87 11.27 7.19 -10.94
C ARG A 87 10.91 6.47 -9.63
N HIS A 88 9.63 6.41 -9.29
CA HIS A 88 9.16 5.65 -8.15
C HIS A 88 9.09 4.16 -8.48
N GLU A 89 9.68 3.37 -7.60
CA GLU A 89 9.58 1.93 -7.59
C GLU A 89 8.53 1.50 -6.59
N ILE A 90 7.46 0.88 -7.10
CA ILE A 90 6.29 0.48 -6.33
C ILE A 90 6.17 -1.04 -6.40
N LEU A 91 6.35 -1.70 -5.26
CA LEU A 91 6.27 -3.15 -5.17
C LEU A 91 4.99 -3.58 -4.47
N MET A 92 4.42 -4.68 -4.96
CA MET A 92 3.24 -5.27 -4.36
C MET A 92 3.38 -6.77 -4.14
N THR A 93 2.95 -7.24 -2.98
CA THR A 93 2.88 -8.66 -2.66
C THR A 93 1.51 -9.03 -2.12
N ALA A 94 1.28 -10.34 -2.04
CA ALA A 94 0.13 -10.95 -1.45
C ALA A 94 0.52 -12.31 -0.85
N GLN A 95 -0.45 -13.16 -0.55
CA GLN A 95 -0.23 -14.51 -0.01
C GLN A 95 0.83 -15.32 -0.76
N THR A 96 0.82 -15.22 -2.09
CA THR A 96 1.77 -15.90 -2.98
C THR A 96 2.19 -14.97 -4.12
N GLY A 97 3.28 -15.31 -4.82
CA GLY A 97 3.68 -14.57 -6.03
C GLY A 97 2.61 -14.63 -7.15
N LYS A 98 1.86 -15.74 -7.25
CA LYS A 98 0.73 -15.86 -8.20
C LYS A 98 -0.39 -14.89 -7.84
N ASP A 99 -0.68 -14.76 -6.56
CA ASP A 99 -1.67 -13.84 -6.00
C ASP A 99 -1.28 -12.37 -6.20
N ALA A 100 0.01 -12.03 -6.03
CA ALA A 100 0.55 -10.72 -6.32
C ALA A 100 0.42 -10.39 -7.82
N ARG A 101 0.84 -11.32 -8.69
CA ARG A 101 0.73 -11.16 -10.15
C ARG A 101 -0.72 -11.01 -10.61
N LYS A 102 -1.66 -11.74 -10.01
CA LYS A 102 -3.10 -11.60 -10.30
C LYS A 102 -3.58 -10.17 -10.00
N ARG A 103 -3.17 -9.59 -8.87
CA ARG A 103 -3.53 -8.20 -8.50
C ARG A 103 -2.86 -7.17 -9.40
N TRP A 104 -1.60 -7.39 -9.78
CA TRP A 104 -0.91 -6.56 -10.77
C TRP A 104 -1.64 -6.55 -12.12
N LYS A 105 -2.11 -7.71 -12.61
CA LYS A 105 -2.96 -7.75 -13.83
C LYS A 105 -4.24 -6.93 -13.69
N GLN A 106 -4.84 -6.86 -12.51
CA GLN A 106 -6.00 -6.00 -12.25
C GLN A 106 -5.64 -4.51 -12.34
N VAL A 107 -4.45 -4.11 -11.89
CA VAL A 107 -3.94 -2.74 -12.10
C VAL A 107 -3.84 -2.44 -13.59
N ASN A 108 -3.22 -3.32 -14.37
CA ASN A 108 -3.07 -3.14 -15.82
C ASN A 108 -4.41 -3.05 -16.55
N THR A 109 -5.37 -3.88 -16.12
CA THR A 109 -6.73 -3.87 -16.65
C THR A 109 -7.41 -2.53 -16.35
N ALA A 110 -7.34 -2.05 -15.11
CA ALA A 110 -7.95 -0.78 -14.71
C ALA A 110 -7.32 0.44 -15.43
N LEU A 111 -6.02 0.39 -15.70
CA LEU A 111 -5.33 1.42 -16.48
C LEU A 111 -5.59 1.33 -17.98
N ASN A 112 -6.07 0.16 -18.45
CA ASN A 112 -6.07 -0.24 -19.85
C ASN A 112 -4.66 -0.12 -20.47
N ALA A 113 -3.64 -0.54 -19.70
CA ALA A 113 -2.22 -0.24 -19.99
C ALA A 113 -1.75 -0.84 -21.32
N GLU A 114 -2.14 -2.08 -21.61
CA GLU A 114 -1.76 -2.78 -22.85
C GLU A 114 -2.31 -2.11 -24.11
N LYS A 115 -3.44 -1.39 -24.01
CA LYS A 115 -4.04 -0.65 -25.13
C LYS A 115 -3.54 0.80 -25.23
N LYS A 116 -2.60 1.20 -24.37
CA LYS A 116 -2.06 2.56 -24.28
C LYS A 116 -0.52 2.56 -24.32
N PRO A 117 0.12 2.00 -25.36
CA PRO A 117 1.58 1.84 -25.43
C PRO A 117 2.36 3.17 -25.45
N GLY A 118 1.72 4.28 -25.83
CA GLY A 118 2.32 5.62 -25.73
C GLY A 118 2.42 6.15 -24.29
N TYR A 119 1.73 5.53 -23.34
CA TYR A 119 1.74 5.92 -21.92
C TYR A 119 2.38 4.86 -21.03
N PHE A 120 2.18 3.58 -21.36
CA PHE A 120 2.61 2.47 -20.53
C PHE A 120 3.47 1.46 -21.28
N LYS A 121 4.43 0.89 -20.56
CA LYS A 121 5.17 -0.28 -21.01
C LYS A 121 4.95 -1.42 -20.02
N VAL A 122 4.39 -2.53 -20.51
CA VAL A 122 4.06 -3.71 -19.71
C VAL A 122 5.08 -4.81 -20.01
N TYR A 123 5.80 -5.22 -18.99
CA TYR A 123 6.68 -6.38 -19.00
C TYR A 123 5.94 -7.54 -18.33
N ALA A 124 5.72 -8.64 -19.05
CA ALA A 124 4.91 -9.76 -18.57
C ALA A 124 5.69 -11.06 -18.35
N SER A 125 6.99 -11.06 -18.65
CA SER A 125 7.90 -12.20 -18.45
C SER A 125 8.07 -12.51 -16.96
N GLN A 126 8.09 -13.79 -16.61
CA GLN A 126 8.28 -14.21 -15.21
C GLN A 126 9.60 -13.67 -14.64
N GLY A 127 9.53 -13.10 -13.43
CA GLY A 127 10.67 -12.54 -12.71
C GLY A 127 11.05 -11.11 -13.13
N SER A 128 10.36 -10.53 -14.12
CA SER A 128 10.55 -9.15 -14.56
C SER A 128 9.21 -8.45 -14.80
N GLU A 129 8.13 -8.99 -14.23
CA GLU A 129 6.82 -8.39 -14.36
C GLU A 129 6.82 -6.97 -13.82
N ARG A 130 6.49 -5.99 -14.66
CA ARG A 130 6.26 -4.61 -14.22
C ARG A 130 5.44 -3.83 -15.23
N THR A 131 4.77 -2.80 -14.74
CA THR A 131 4.09 -1.81 -15.59
C THR A 131 4.68 -0.45 -15.31
N GLU A 132 5.31 0.12 -16.33
CA GLU A 132 6.00 1.40 -16.26
C GLU A 132 5.13 2.50 -16.88
N TYR A 133 5.04 3.65 -16.21
CA TYR A 133 4.45 4.87 -16.76
C TYR A 133 5.55 5.75 -17.37
N LEU A 134 5.59 5.78 -18.70
CA LEU A 134 6.72 6.30 -19.48
C LEU A 134 7.04 7.77 -19.18
N LYS A 135 6.02 8.60 -18.92
CA LYS A 135 6.21 10.03 -18.63
C LYS A 135 7.02 10.28 -17.35
N ARG A 136 7.00 9.33 -16.41
CA ARG A 136 7.63 9.47 -15.09
C ARG A 136 8.80 8.51 -14.87
N GLY A 137 8.90 7.44 -15.65
CA GLY A 137 9.83 6.35 -15.42
C GLY A 137 9.56 5.57 -14.13
N SER A 138 8.36 5.73 -13.55
CA SER A 138 7.92 5.02 -12.35
C SER A 138 7.22 3.73 -12.74
N PHE A 139 7.30 2.68 -11.92
CA PHE A 139 6.69 1.39 -12.24
C PHE A 139 6.05 0.69 -11.03
N ILE A 140 5.09 -0.17 -11.32
CA ILE A 140 4.49 -1.11 -10.38
C ILE A 140 4.91 -2.53 -10.74
N SER A 141 5.44 -3.28 -9.77
CA SER A 141 5.92 -4.65 -9.93
C SER A 141 5.37 -5.59 -8.84
N PRO A 142 4.85 -6.79 -9.18
CA PRO A 142 4.54 -7.80 -8.20
C PRO A 142 5.81 -8.57 -7.77
N PHE A 143 5.91 -8.93 -6.50
CA PHE A 143 6.95 -9.83 -6.01
C PHE A 143 6.35 -10.97 -5.18
N ALA A 144 7.08 -12.08 -5.06
CA ALA A 144 6.71 -13.18 -4.18
C ALA A 144 7.09 -12.83 -2.73
N PRO A 145 6.32 -13.21 -1.71
CA PRO A 145 6.67 -12.95 -0.31
C PRO A 145 7.77 -13.91 0.18
N THR A 146 8.97 -13.81 -0.39
CA THR A 146 10.12 -14.62 0.01
C THR A 146 11.31 -13.73 0.36
N PRO A 147 12.24 -14.17 1.24
CA PRO A 147 13.36 -13.35 1.69
C PRO A 147 14.24 -12.79 0.56
N LYS A 148 14.27 -13.44 -0.61
CA LYS A 148 15.13 -13.09 -1.75
C LYS A 148 14.42 -12.27 -2.84
N SER A 149 13.13 -11.98 -2.68
CA SER A 149 12.31 -11.41 -3.76
C SER A 149 12.42 -9.90 -3.89
N ILE A 150 13.05 -9.23 -2.93
CA ILE A 150 13.40 -7.82 -3.01
C ILE A 150 14.91 -7.76 -3.22
N HIS A 151 15.32 -7.31 -4.41
CA HIS A 151 16.70 -6.97 -4.70
C HIS A 151 16.90 -5.50 -4.29
N GLY A 152 18.09 -5.17 -3.75
CA GLY A 152 18.36 -3.99 -2.91
C GLY A 152 18.27 -2.60 -3.55
N ASP A 153 17.17 -2.31 -4.24
CA ASP A 153 16.84 -1.00 -4.81
C ASP A 153 16.06 -0.13 -3.81
N SER A 154 15.99 1.17 -4.10
CA SER A 154 15.30 2.17 -3.27
C SER A 154 13.79 2.14 -3.50
N LEU A 155 13.04 1.55 -2.57
CA LEU A 155 11.59 1.34 -2.72
C LEU A 155 10.77 2.49 -2.15
N HIS A 156 9.95 3.11 -2.99
CA HIS A 156 9.17 4.30 -2.62
C HIS A 156 7.78 3.92 -2.08
N LEU A 157 7.27 2.75 -2.45
CA LEU A 157 6.05 2.20 -1.90
C LEU A 157 6.10 0.67 -1.93
N VAL A 158 5.81 0.04 -0.81
CA VAL A 158 5.51 -1.40 -0.75
C VAL A 158 4.09 -1.61 -0.25
N THR A 159 3.36 -2.50 -0.91
CA THR A 159 2.01 -2.90 -0.48
C THR A 159 1.94 -4.41 -0.22
N VAL A 160 1.35 -4.78 0.91
CA VAL A 160 1.17 -6.16 1.38
C VAL A 160 -0.32 -6.40 1.53
N ASP A 161 -0.92 -7.18 0.61
CA ASP A 161 -2.33 -7.58 0.68
C ASP A 161 -2.48 -8.97 1.30
N GLU A 162 -3.58 -9.20 2.02
CA GLU A 162 -3.88 -10.46 2.70
C GLU A 162 -2.80 -10.89 3.72
N ALA A 163 -2.26 -9.93 4.48
CA ALA A 163 -1.18 -10.18 5.45
C ALA A 163 -1.50 -11.25 6.52
N TRP A 164 -2.77 -11.60 6.72
CA TRP A 164 -3.18 -12.72 7.59
C TRP A 164 -2.56 -14.06 7.19
N SER A 165 -2.12 -14.24 5.95
CA SER A 165 -1.52 -15.49 5.50
C SER A 165 -0.10 -15.72 6.04
N PHE A 166 0.54 -14.69 6.60
CA PHE A 166 1.90 -14.79 7.10
C PHE A 166 1.92 -15.20 8.58
N ASP A 167 2.72 -16.22 8.88
CA ASP A 167 3.16 -16.50 10.24
C ASP A 167 4.26 -15.50 10.66
N ALA A 168 4.76 -15.65 11.88
CA ALA A 168 5.77 -14.76 12.44
C ALA A 168 7.09 -14.77 11.64
N GLU A 169 7.53 -15.93 11.15
CA GLU A 169 8.79 -16.07 10.43
C GLU A 169 8.70 -15.43 9.04
N ALA A 170 7.64 -15.75 8.29
CA ALA A 170 7.39 -15.18 6.97
C ALA A 170 7.18 -13.67 7.03
N GLY A 171 6.47 -13.17 8.05
CA GLY A 171 6.28 -11.75 8.29
C GLY A 171 7.59 -11.03 8.60
N LEU A 172 8.41 -11.59 9.50
CA LEU A 172 9.72 -11.03 9.83
C LEU A 172 10.66 -11.00 8.62
N ALA A 173 10.66 -12.07 7.81
CA ALA A 173 11.43 -12.12 6.59
C ALA A 173 11.00 -11.04 5.59
N LEU A 174 9.69 -10.77 5.49
CA LEU A 174 9.15 -9.72 4.62
C LEU A 174 9.60 -8.33 5.09
N GLU A 175 9.49 -8.03 6.38
CA GLU A 175 9.96 -6.75 6.93
C GLU A 175 11.48 -6.57 6.81
N THR A 176 12.25 -7.64 7.06
CA THR A 176 13.71 -7.61 6.90
C THR A 176 14.13 -7.32 5.47
N ALA A 177 13.34 -7.77 4.48
CA ALA A 177 13.58 -7.47 3.08
C ALA A 177 13.14 -6.04 2.69
N ILE A 178 12.05 -5.53 3.27
CA ILE A 178 11.49 -4.21 2.92
C ILE A 178 12.23 -3.07 3.63
N ASN A 179 12.38 -3.14 4.95
CA ASN A 179 12.80 -1.99 5.76
C ASN A 179 14.12 -1.36 5.27
N PRO A 180 15.18 -2.12 4.93
CA PRO A 180 16.44 -1.53 4.46
C PRO A 180 16.31 -0.71 3.18
N THR A 181 15.37 -1.08 2.30
CA THR A 181 15.13 -0.41 1.01
C THR A 181 14.46 0.96 1.13
N GLN A 182 13.89 1.25 2.31
CA GLN A 182 13.09 2.44 2.57
C GLN A 182 13.79 3.46 3.48
N LEU A 183 14.84 3.03 4.22
CA LEU A 183 15.51 3.84 5.26
C LEU A 183 15.98 5.22 4.79
N THR A 184 16.49 5.32 3.57
CA THR A 184 17.06 6.57 3.02
C THR A 184 16.10 7.32 2.11
N ILE A 185 14.86 6.86 1.98
CA ILE A 185 13.87 7.41 1.05
C ILE A 185 12.82 8.20 1.83
N THR A 186 12.92 9.53 1.74
CA THR A 186 12.12 10.50 2.51
C THR A 186 10.62 10.22 2.45
N ASP A 187 10.13 9.84 1.28
CA ASP A 187 8.71 9.62 1.03
C ASP A 187 8.39 8.12 0.88
N SER A 188 9.22 7.21 1.42
CA SER A 188 8.89 5.79 1.43
C SER A 188 7.66 5.49 2.27
N GLN A 189 6.88 4.50 1.83
CA GLN A 189 5.69 4.09 2.56
C GLN A 189 5.47 2.57 2.46
N LEU A 190 4.97 1.98 3.54
CA LEU A 190 4.55 0.59 3.63
C LEU A 190 3.07 0.51 3.97
N TRP A 191 2.29 -0.13 3.10
CA TRP A 191 0.88 -0.42 3.35
C TRP A 191 0.66 -1.90 3.59
N ILE A 192 0.03 -2.24 4.71
CA ILE A 192 -0.31 -3.61 5.08
C ILE A 192 -1.81 -3.70 5.27
N VAL A 193 -2.48 -4.44 4.39
CA VAL A 193 -3.93 -4.58 4.42
C VAL A 193 -4.32 -6.04 4.49
N SER A 194 -5.33 -6.35 5.29
CA SER A 194 -5.76 -7.73 5.44
C SER A 194 -7.18 -7.83 5.97
N THR A 195 -7.79 -9.00 5.79
CA THR A 195 -8.88 -9.39 6.67
C THR A 195 -8.35 -9.90 8.00
N LYS A 196 -9.14 -9.79 9.07
CA LYS A 196 -8.76 -10.42 10.35
C LYS A 196 -8.51 -11.91 10.15
N GLY A 197 -7.34 -12.35 10.59
CA GLY A 197 -6.86 -13.71 10.44
C GLY A 197 -7.33 -14.66 11.54
N THR A 198 -6.66 -15.81 11.65
CA THR A 198 -6.80 -16.76 12.76
C THR A 198 -5.60 -16.64 13.70
N ASP A 199 -5.48 -17.51 14.71
CA ASP A 199 -4.30 -17.53 15.59
C ASP A 199 -2.99 -17.81 14.84
N LYS A 200 -3.07 -18.47 13.66
CA LYS A 200 -1.92 -18.72 12.78
C LYS A 200 -1.40 -17.46 12.08
N SER A 201 -2.18 -16.38 12.08
CA SER A 201 -1.81 -15.07 11.50
C SER A 201 -0.93 -14.26 12.45
N ALA A 202 0.09 -14.89 13.05
CA ALA A 202 0.88 -14.34 14.15
C ALA A 202 1.47 -12.95 13.81
N TYR A 203 1.97 -12.79 12.58
CA TYR A 203 2.47 -11.52 12.08
C TYR A 203 1.41 -10.41 12.11
N PHE A 204 0.26 -10.66 11.48
CA PHE A 204 -0.80 -9.65 11.40
C PHE A 204 -1.46 -9.39 12.76
N ASN A 205 -1.53 -10.40 13.63
CA ASN A 205 -2.06 -10.25 14.98
C ASN A 205 -1.15 -9.33 15.84
N GLU A 206 0.17 -9.40 15.66
CA GLU A 206 1.12 -8.46 16.27
C GLU A 206 0.87 -7.02 15.77
N LEU A 207 0.77 -6.84 14.45
CA LEU A 207 0.49 -5.53 13.85
C LEU A 207 -0.84 -4.94 14.33
N ILE A 208 -1.88 -5.76 14.51
CA ILE A 208 -3.15 -5.32 15.10
C ILE A 208 -2.94 -4.85 16.55
N ARG A 209 -2.16 -5.59 17.36
CA ARG A 209 -1.90 -5.20 18.75
C ARG A 209 -1.14 -3.87 18.83
N GLN A 210 -0.14 -3.68 17.98
CA GLN A 210 0.63 -2.44 17.87
C GLN A 210 -0.24 -1.29 17.36
N GLY A 211 -1.01 -1.52 16.29
CA GLY A 211 -1.88 -0.52 15.70
C GLY A 211 -2.97 -0.04 16.65
N ARG A 212 -3.56 -0.91 17.47
CA ARG A 212 -4.50 -0.48 18.51
C ARG A 212 -3.87 0.47 19.53
N LYS A 213 -2.58 0.28 19.87
CA LYS A 213 -1.85 1.19 20.75
C LYS A 213 -1.48 2.49 20.03
N SER A 214 -1.25 2.45 18.71
CA SER A 214 -0.82 3.61 17.94
C SER A 214 -1.90 4.66 17.73
N VAL A 215 -3.18 4.28 17.77
CA VAL A 215 -4.31 5.20 17.52
C VAL A 215 -4.35 6.36 18.52
N ASP A 216 -3.94 6.12 19.77
CA ASP A 216 -3.95 7.12 20.85
C ASP A 216 -2.56 7.72 21.11
N ASP A 217 -1.54 7.30 20.36
CA ASP A 217 -0.16 7.80 20.50
C ASP A 217 0.14 8.92 19.48
N PRO A 218 0.27 10.18 19.92
CA PRO A 218 0.54 11.31 19.03
C PRO A 218 1.92 11.25 18.37
N HIS A 219 2.86 10.46 18.91
CA HIS A 219 4.21 10.28 18.36
C HIS A 219 4.30 9.10 17.39
N SER A 220 3.25 8.29 17.28
CA SER A 220 3.29 7.13 16.40
C SER A 220 3.49 7.54 14.95
N ARG A 221 4.36 6.79 14.25
CA ARG A 221 4.58 6.88 12.79
C ARG A 221 3.75 5.84 12.02
N MET A 222 2.86 5.12 12.69
CA MET A 222 1.91 4.19 12.10
C MET A 222 0.49 4.73 12.16
N CYS A 223 -0.22 4.78 11.04
CA CYS A 223 -1.67 4.92 11.06
C CYS A 223 -2.34 3.53 11.01
N PHE A 224 -3.38 3.34 11.82
CA PHE A 224 -4.08 2.07 11.97
C PHE A 224 -5.59 2.24 11.83
N PHE A 225 -6.22 1.28 11.16
CA PHE A 225 -7.66 1.21 11.02
C PHE A 225 -8.18 -0.22 11.17
N GLU A 226 -9.15 -0.41 12.06
CA GLU A 226 -9.89 -1.64 12.28
C GLU A 226 -11.39 -1.37 12.20
N TRP A 227 -12.05 -1.96 11.19
CA TRP A 227 -13.50 -1.97 11.03
C TRP A 227 -14.09 -3.34 11.36
#